data_AF-A0A7S2DV38-F1
#
_entry.id   AF-A0A7S2DV38-F1
#
_cell.length_a   1.000
_cell.length_b   1.000
_cell.length_c   1.000
_cell.angle_alpha   90.00
_cell.angle_beta   90.00
_cell.angle_gamma   90.00
#
_symmetry.space_group_name_H-M   'P 1'
#
loop_
_entity.id
_entity.type
_entity.pdbx_description
1 polymer ?
#
loop_
_entity_poly.entity_id
_entity_poly.type
_entity_poly.pdbx_seq_one_letter_code
_entity_poly.pdbx_strand_id
1 'polypeptide(L)'
;WAPRTEAGGDEVLGNLLMGLVRQAPAGLLSKLAEAIAVVGPESVLGPEAASKFLSANPSCLKLDVQDADDPQVPGSHRVPFAELAVKASAELPEAHDPKIAMLPKDNPILVLAGRHGERGLLAAQLLVDYGFSS
;
A
#
# COMPACT_ATOMS: atom_id res chain seq x y z
N TRP A 1 55.02 -47.49 -10.70
CA TRP A 1 53.99 -47.65 -9.66
C TRP A 1 53.24 -46.33 -9.52
N ALA A 2 51.92 -46.33 -9.71
CA ALA A 2 51.05 -45.27 -9.20
C ALA A 2 50.77 -45.52 -7.70
N PRO A 3 50.27 -44.53 -6.94
CA PRO A 3 48.83 -44.29 -7.00
C PRO A 3 48.41 -42.80 -7.05
N ARG A 4 47.18 -42.63 -7.55
CA ARG A 4 46.30 -41.46 -7.40
C ARG A 4 45.65 -41.44 -6.01
N THR A 5 45.37 -40.23 -5.51
CA THR A 5 44.20 -39.83 -4.68
C THR A 5 44.24 -38.28 -4.64
N GLU A 6 43.47 -37.56 -5.46
CA GLU A 6 42.07 -37.10 -5.27
C GLU A 6 41.81 -36.14 -4.10
N ALA A 7 41.18 -35.02 -4.49
CA ALA A 7 40.16 -34.22 -3.80
C ALA A 7 40.58 -33.12 -2.80
N GLY A 8 40.04 -31.92 -3.06
CA GLY A 8 39.58 -30.99 -2.02
C GLY A 8 40.35 -29.68 -1.90
N GLY A 9 40.25 -28.78 -2.89
CA GLY A 9 40.96 -27.49 -2.85
C GLY A 9 40.13 -26.23 -3.17
N ASP A 10 38.94 -26.34 -3.75
CA ASP A 10 38.23 -25.16 -4.29
C ASP A 10 36.83 -24.91 -3.70
N GLU A 11 36.43 -25.64 -2.65
CA GLU A 11 35.08 -25.52 -2.08
C GLU A 11 34.99 -24.63 -0.81
N VAL A 12 36.06 -23.91 -0.47
CA VAL A 12 36.09 -23.11 0.78
C VAL A 12 35.94 -21.60 0.52
N LEU A 13 36.12 -21.14 -0.72
CA LEU A 13 35.98 -19.71 -1.06
C LEU A 13 34.54 -19.29 -1.40
N GLY A 14 33.63 -20.25 -1.60
CA GLY A 14 32.20 -19.97 -1.84
C GLY A 14 31.38 -19.64 -0.59
N ASN A 15 31.88 -19.97 0.61
CA ASN A 15 31.08 -19.93 1.84
C ASN A 15 31.38 -18.74 2.77
N LEU A 16 32.28 -17.82 2.38
CA LEU A 16 32.66 -16.65 3.19
C LEU A 16 32.10 -15.32 2.65
N LEU A 17 30.96 -15.37 1.96
CA LEU A 17 30.10 -14.21 1.68
C LEU A 17 28.69 -14.41 2.27
N MET A 18 28.56 -15.24 3.31
CA MET A 18 27.41 -15.20 4.23
C MET A 18 27.59 -14.08 5.27
N GLY A 19 28.03 -12.91 4.80
CA GLY A 19 28.01 -11.69 5.60
C GLY A 19 26.56 -11.30 5.78
N LEU A 20 25.99 -11.62 6.95
CA LEU A 20 24.73 -11.10 7.49
C LEU A 20 23.84 -10.44 6.42
N VAL A 21 23.17 -11.27 5.61
CA VAL A 21 21.92 -10.81 4.99
C VAL A 21 20.99 -10.59 6.17
N ARG A 22 21.00 -9.37 6.73
CA ARG A 22 19.86 -8.89 7.50
C ARG A 22 18.69 -9.06 6.54
N GLN A 23 17.89 -10.11 6.71
CA GLN A 23 16.55 -10.11 6.16
C GLN A 23 15.97 -8.75 6.53
N ALA A 24 15.53 -7.99 5.53
CA ALA A 24 14.78 -6.77 5.79
C ALA A 24 13.70 -7.13 6.81
N PRO A 25 13.55 -6.38 7.91
CA PRO A 25 12.65 -6.79 8.98
C PRO A 25 11.27 -7.06 8.38
N ALA A 26 10.82 -8.31 8.38
CA ALA A 26 9.46 -8.62 7.96
C ALA A 26 8.52 -8.08 9.05
N GLY A 27 7.47 -7.36 8.67
CA GLY A 27 6.49 -6.85 9.63
C GLY A 27 5.81 -5.56 9.21
N LEU A 28 4.90 -5.10 10.06
CA LEU A 28 4.03 -3.95 9.81
C LEU A 28 4.83 -2.68 9.48
N LEU A 29 5.90 -2.38 10.22
CA LEU A 29 6.69 -1.17 10.00
C LEU A 29 7.34 -1.14 8.61
N SER A 30 7.82 -2.28 8.12
CA SER A 30 8.38 -2.36 6.78
C SER A 30 7.30 -2.23 5.71
N LYS A 31 6.11 -2.79 5.94
CA LYS A 31 4.95 -2.59 5.06
C LYS A 31 4.52 -1.13 4.99
N LEU A 32 4.55 -0.41 6.11
CA LEU A 32 4.28 1.03 6.12
C LEU A 32 5.38 1.83 5.42
N ALA A 33 6.65 1.44 5.57
CA ALA A 33 7.75 2.08 4.83
C ALA A 33 7.63 1.87 3.32
N GLU A 34 7.27 0.66 2.89
CA GLU A 34 6.95 0.35 1.48
C GLU A 34 5.77 1.20 1.00
N ALA A 35 4.69 1.30 1.79
CA ALA A 35 3.54 2.11 1.45
C ALA A 35 3.87 3.59 1.30
N ILE A 36 4.68 4.17 2.20
CA ILE A 36 5.15 5.56 2.08
C ILE A 36 6.00 5.74 0.83
N ALA A 37 6.87 4.79 0.51
CA ALA A 37 7.71 4.87 -0.68
C ALA A 37 6.89 4.83 -1.98
N VAL A 38 5.78 4.09 -1.99
CA VAL A 38 4.86 4.00 -3.14
C VAL A 38 3.95 5.21 -3.24
N VAL A 39 3.36 5.64 -2.12
CA VAL A 39 2.37 6.73 -2.07
C VAL A 39 3.03 8.11 -2.05
N GLY A 40 4.30 8.21 -1.67
CA GLY A 40 4.99 9.48 -1.48
C GLY A 40 4.72 10.07 -0.09
N PRO A 41 5.75 10.52 0.65
CA PRO A 41 5.58 11.14 1.96
C PRO A 41 4.76 12.44 1.91
N GLU A 42 4.76 13.15 0.79
CA GLU A 42 4.00 14.38 0.55
C GLU A 42 2.49 14.17 0.46
N SER A 43 2.05 12.94 0.15
CA SER A 43 0.63 12.57 0.05
C SER A 43 0.00 12.30 1.42
N VAL A 44 0.79 12.31 2.51
CA VAL A 44 0.29 12.26 3.88
C VAL A 44 -0.08 13.66 4.36
N LEU A 45 -1.37 13.99 4.26
CA LEU A 45 -1.87 15.34 4.55
C LEU A 45 -2.37 15.50 5.99
N GLY A 46 -1.96 16.59 6.64
CA GLY A 46 -2.63 17.08 7.84
C GLY A 46 -4.00 17.71 7.52
N PRO A 47 -4.84 17.99 8.53
CA PRO A 47 -6.21 18.48 8.33
C PRO A 47 -6.33 19.75 7.48
N GLU A 48 -5.46 20.73 7.70
CA GLU A 48 -5.48 21.99 6.93
C GLU A 48 -5.12 21.77 5.46
N ALA A 49 -4.09 20.95 5.19
CA ALA A 49 -3.67 20.62 3.84
C ALA A 49 -4.73 19.80 3.11
N ALA A 50 -5.37 18.84 3.80
CA ALA A 50 -6.48 18.07 3.26
C ALA A 50 -7.68 18.96 2.88
N SER A 51 -8.02 19.96 3.71
CA SER A 51 -9.09 20.91 3.40
C SER A 51 -8.79 21.75 2.15
N LYS A 52 -7.55 22.24 2.01
CA LYS A 52 -7.10 22.95 0.81
C LYS A 52 -7.14 22.06 -0.42
N PHE A 53 -6.67 20.81 -0.29
CA PHE A 53 -6.70 19.82 -1.35
C PHE A 53 -8.12 19.55 -1.87
N LEU A 54 -9.07 19.32 -0.96
CA LEU A 54 -10.47 19.10 -1.32
C LEU A 54 -11.12 20.32 -1.99
N SER A 55 -10.73 21.53 -1.55
CA SER A 55 -11.22 22.77 -2.15
C SER A 55 -10.67 22.99 -3.58
N ALA A 56 -9.43 22.56 -3.84
CA ALA A 56 -8.81 22.62 -5.16
C ALA A 56 -9.29 21.49 -6.09
N ASN A 57 -9.74 20.36 -5.54
CA ASN A 57 -10.12 19.16 -6.28
C ASN A 57 -11.59 18.77 -6.00
N PRO A 58 -12.58 19.47 -6.59
CA PRO A 58 -14.00 19.22 -6.30
C PRO A 58 -14.49 17.84 -6.76
N SER A 59 -13.81 17.19 -7.71
CA SER A 59 -14.10 15.82 -8.13
C SER A 59 -13.46 14.74 -7.24
N CYS A 60 -12.73 15.15 -6.19
CA CYS A 60 -12.01 14.22 -5.33
C CYS A 60 -12.97 13.25 -4.64
N LEU A 61 -12.67 11.95 -4.74
CA LEU A 61 -13.34 10.94 -3.96
C LEU A 61 -12.79 10.98 -2.52
N LYS A 62 -13.65 11.34 -1.58
CA LYS A 62 -13.38 11.16 -0.14
C LYS A 62 -13.67 9.72 0.23
N LEU A 63 -12.65 8.86 0.30
CA LEU A 63 -12.81 7.44 0.61
C LEU A 63 -12.56 7.19 2.10
N ASP A 64 -13.56 6.71 2.83
CA ASP A 64 -13.46 6.42 4.26
C ASP A 64 -13.32 4.92 4.51
N VAL A 65 -12.15 4.50 5.00
CA VAL A 65 -11.75 3.09 5.17
C VAL A 65 -11.86 2.57 6.60
N GLN A 66 -12.47 3.37 7.48
CA GLN A 66 -12.84 2.90 8.82
C GLN A 66 -13.98 1.86 8.75
N ASP A 67 -14.20 1.17 9.87
CA ASP A 67 -15.17 0.08 9.94
C ASP A 67 -16.61 0.61 9.84
N ALA A 68 -17.57 -0.25 9.51
CA ALA A 68 -18.93 0.16 9.18
C ALA A 68 -19.65 0.90 10.34
N ASP A 69 -19.31 0.53 11.58
CA ASP A 69 -19.90 1.10 12.79
C ASP A 69 -19.21 2.40 13.25
N ASP A 70 -18.10 2.80 12.60
CA ASP A 70 -17.38 4.02 12.93
C ASP A 70 -18.07 5.28 12.38
N PRO A 71 -18.03 6.41 13.12
CA PRO A 71 -18.52 7.69 12.63
C PRO A 71 -17.95 8.04 11.25
N GLN A 72 -18.83 8.32 10.32
CA GLN A 72 -18.47 8.62 8.94
C GLN A 72 -18.29 10.12 8.71
N VAL A 73 -17.24 10.49 7.98
CA VAL A 73 -17.04 11.87 7.56
C VAL A 73 -18.12 12.27 6.53
N PRO A 74 -18.85 13.38 6.71
CA PRO A 74 -19.92 13.78 5.80
C PRO A 74 -19.48 13.89 4.34
N GLY A 75 -20.26 13.28 3.46
CA GLY A 75 -20.01 13.25 2.01
C GLY A 75 -18.79 12.42 1.60
N SER A 76 -18.27 11.56 2.49
CA SER A 76 -17.34 10.48 2.12
C SER A 76 -18.10 9.27 1.60
N HIS A 77 -17.38 8.40 0.89
CA HIS A 77 -17.82 7.09 0.48
C HIS A 77 -17.16 6.04 1.38
N ARG A 78 -17.96 5.24 2.09
CA ARG A 78 -17.48 4.25 3.07
C ARG A 78 -17.16 2.93 2.37
N VAL A 79 -15.93 2.45 2.50
CA VAL A 79 -15.52 1.08 2.17
C VAL A 79 -14.51 0.61 3.22
N PRO A 80 -14.90 -0.27 4.16
CA PRO A 80 -13.98 -0.77 5.17
C PRO A 80 -12.71 -1.33 4.56
N PHE A 81 -11.56 -1.09 5.19
CA PHE A 81 -10.27 -1.52 4.65
C PHE A 81 -10.22 -3.02 4.30
N ALA A 82 -10.87 -3.87 5.10
CA ALA A 82 -10.95 -5.32 4.87
C ALA A 82 -11.65 -5.69 3.55
N GLU A 83 -12.53 -4.84 3.04
CA GLU A 83 -13.28 -5.05 1.80
C GLU A 83 -12.64 -4.34 0.60
N LEU A 84 -11.74 -3.38 0.84
CA LEU A 84 -11.24 -2.47 -0.19
C LEU A 84 -10.62 -3.19 -1.39
N ALA A 85 -9.86 -4.27 -1.18
CA ALA A 85 -9.27 -5.03 -2.27
C ALA A 85 -10.33 -5.62 -3.21
N VAL A 86 -11.43 -6.15 -2.65
CA VAL A 86 -12.54 -6.70 -3.43
C VAL A 86 -13.30 -5.57 -4.12
N LYS A 87 -13.53 -4.46 -3.41
CA LYS A 87 -14.28 -3.30 -3.93
C LYS A 87 -13.54 -2.53 -5.02
N ALA A 88 -12.20 -2.46 -4.95
CA ALA A 88 -11.38 -1.74 -5.93
C ALA A 88 -11.08 -2.57 -7.19
N SER A 89 -11.20 -3.90 -7.13
CA SER A 89 -10.89 -4.78 -8.25
C SER A 89 -11.96 -4.70 -9.35
N ALA A 90 -11.58 -4.21 -10.53
CA ALA A 90 -12.44 -4.24 -11.72
C ALA A 90 -12.64 -5.66 -12.29
N GLU A 91 -11.86 -6.64 -11.83
CA GLU A 91 -11.92 -8.03 -12.27
C GLU A 91 -13.06 -8.83 -11.61
N LEU A 92 -13.75 -8.25 -10.64
CA LEU A 92 -14.87 -8.87 -9.91
C LEU A 92 -16.18 -8.09 -10.16
N PRO A 93 -16.86 -8.27 -11.32
CA PRO A 93 -18.04 -7.50 -11.71
C PRO A 93 -19.16 -7.51 -10.67
N GLU A 94 -19.40 -8.65 -10.04
CA GLU A 94 -20.44 -8.86 -9.03
C GLU A 94 -20.10 -8.32 -7.62
N ALA A 95 -18.85 -8.00 -7.33
CA ALA A 95 -18.41 -7.65 -5.97
C ALA A 95 -17.80 -6.25 -5.84
N HIS A 96 -17.34 -5.67 -6.95
CA HIS A 96 -16.68 -4.37 -6.95
C HIS A 96 -17.60 -3.22 -6.58
N ASP A 97 -17.00 -2.12 -6.16
CA ASP A 97 -17.70 -0.86 -5.97
C ASP A 97 -17.51 0.03 -7.20
N PRO A 98 -18.57 0.36 -7.96
CA PRO A 98 -18.42 1.13 -9.19
C PRO A 98 -17.88 2.55 -8.94
N LYS A 99 -18.03 3.11 -7.72
CA LYS A 99 -17.45 4.41 -7.39
C LYS A 99 -15.93 4.38 -7.22
N ILE A 100 -15.34 3.20 -7.09
CA ILE A 100 -13.90 2.99 -6.97
C ILE A 100 -13.37 2.30 -8.23
N ALA A 101 -13.88 1.11 -8.55
CA ALA A 101 -13.35 0.29 -9.64
C ALA A 101 -13.45 0.99 -11.01
N MET A 102 -14.52 1.75 -11.25
CA MET A 102 -14.75 2.50 -12.49
C MET A 102 -14.31 3.98 -12.41
N LEU A 103 -13.75 4.42 -11.29
CA LEU A 103 -13.25 5.78 -11.15
C LEU A 103 -12.06 5.98 -12.12
N PRO A 104 -11.98 7.10 -12.84
CA PRO A 104 -10.80 7.43 -13.64
C PRO A 104 -9.55 7.37 -12.77
N LYS A 105 -8.49 6.72 -13.28
CA LYS A 105 -7.29 6.43 -12.49
C LYS A 105 -6.44 7.66 -12.16
N ASP A 106 -6.70 8.76 -12.84
CA ASP A 106 -6.17 10.10 -12.61
C ASP A 106 -7.05 10.95 -11.67
N ASN A 107 -8.22 10.46 -11.26
CA ASN A 107 -9.09 11.21 -10.36
C ASN A 107 -8.53 11.18 -8.92
N PRO A 108 -8.42 12.33 -8.25
CA PRO A 108 -7.85 12.39 -6.91
C PRO A 108 -8.72 11.63 -5.89
N ILE A 109 -8.06 10.86 -5.02
CA ILE A 109 -8.69 10.16 -3.90
C ILE A 109 -8.07 10.67 -2.60
N LEU A 110 -8.89 11.12 -1.67
CA LEU A 110 -8.48 11.41 -0.31
C LEU A 110 -8.94 10.26 0.60
N VAL A 111 -7.98 9.47 1.10
CA VAL A 111 -8.25 8.36 2.01
C VAL A 111 -8.36 8.85 3.46
N LEU A 112 -9.44 8.47 4.14
CA LEU A 112 -9.76 8.82 5.52
C LEU A 112 -9.73 7.53 6.37
N ALA A 113 -8.94 7.50 7.44
CA ALA A 113 -8.71 6.29 8.24
C ALA A 113 -8.87 6.48 9.75
N GLY A 114 -9.61 7.51 10.17
CA GLY A 114 -9.86 7.77 11.58
C GLY A 114 -8.58 8.12 12.34
N ARG A 115 -8.39 7.48 13.50
CA ARG A 115 -7.22 7.70 14.38
C ARG A 115 -5.97 6.90 13.98
N HIS A 116 -6.11 5.97 13.02
CA HIS A 116 -5.04 5.05 12.63
C HIS A 116 -4.57 5.37 11.21
N GLY A 117 -3.63 6.31 11.10
CA GLY A 117 -3.09 6.76 9.81
C GLY A 117 -2.42 5.63 9.01
N GLU A 118 -1.94 4.59 9.69
CA GLU A 118 -1.34 3.40 9.08
C GLU A 118 -2.31 2.69 8.14
N ARG A 119 -3.59 2.58 8.52
CA ARG A 119 -4.63 1.95 7.71
C ARG A 119 -4.89 2.76 6.44
N GLY A 120 -4.91 4.09 6.55
CA GLY A 120 -5.10 4.98 5.40
C GLY A 120 -3.96 4.88 4.40
N LEU A 121 -2.74 4.78 4.91
CA LEU A 121 -1.54 4.62 4.09
C LEU A 121 -1.52 3.28 3.33
N LEU A 122 -1.84 2.17 4.01
CA LEU A 122 -1.95 0.86 3.35
C LEU A 122 -3.09 0.82 2.32
N ALA A 123 -4.21 1.49 2.61
CA ALA A 123 -5.30 1.64 1.66
C ALA A 123 -4.90 2.46 0.43
N ALA A 124 -4.15 3.56 0.62
CA ALA A 124 -3.63 4.37 -0.47
C ALA A 124 -2.67 3.56 -1.35
N GLN A 125 -1.74 2.78 -0.75
CA GLN A 125 -0.87 1.88 -1.52
C GLN A 125 -1.68 0.89 -2.35
N LEU A 126 -2.69 0.25 -1.75
CA LEU A 126 -3.55 -0.69 -2.46
C LEU A 126 -4.25 -0.04 -3.67
N LEU A 127 -4.71 1.21 -3.54
CA LEU A 127 -5.28 1.95 -4.67
C LEU A 127 -4.24 2.22 -5.76
N VAL A 128 -3.01 2.57 -5.39
CA VAL A 128 -1.91 2.72 -6.36
C VAL A 128 -1.64 1.39 -7.08
N ASP A 129 -1.66 0.27 -6.37
CA ASP A 129 -1.52 -1.08 -6.97
C ASP A 129 -2.67 -1.40 -7.96
N TYR A 130 -3.86 -0.83 -7.76
CA TYR A 130 -5.00 -0.87 -8.69
C TYR A 130 -4.97 0.22 -9.78
N GLY A 131 -3.84 0.92 -9.91
CA GLY A 131 -3.54 1.84 -11.00
C GLY A 131 -3.83 3.31 -10.74
N PHE A 132 -4.26 3.69 -9.53
CA PHE A 132 -4.44 5.11 -9.19
C PHE A 132 -3.09 5.83 -9.01
N SER A 133 -3.07 7.14 -9.26
CA SER A 133 -1.89 7.96 -8.98
C SER A 133 -1.74 8.25 -7.48
N SER A 134 -0.49 8.31 -7.02
CA SER A 134 -0.05 8.74 -5.68
C SER A 134 -0.24 10.23 -5.43
#